data_AF-A0A4Q3VNS7-F1
#
_entry.id   AF-A0A4Q3VNS7-F1
#
_cell.length_a   1.000
_cell.length_b   1.000
_cell.length_c   1.000
_cell.angle_alpha   90.00
_cell.angle_beta   90.00
_cell.angle_gamma   90.00
#
_symmetry.space_group_name_H-M   'P 1'
#
loop_
_entity.id
_entity.type
_entity.pdbx_description
1 polymer ?
#
loop_
_entity_poly.entity_id
_entity_poly.type
_entity_poly.pdbx_seq_one_letter_code
_entity_poly.pdbx_strand_id
1 'polypeptide(L)'
;MRNLLFLFFIISQPAFAQKKFPDNKVLKNLKQHVVYLADDKLEGRRTGSAGEKLAADYITKQFKKAGVGPYNGDAYLQPFTVNDGRLIAEGSSLIIGSDTLKQEEFFPLGYSGSGYADAELNSDKIFLFDLASTLAENHSKPHFDLEKVILDA
;
A
#
# COMPACT_ATOMS: atom_id res chain seq x y z
N MET A 1 65.54 -8.39 -21.18
CA MET A 1 64.68 -9.60 -21.13
C MET A 1 64.10 -9.87 -19.73
N ARG A 2 64.85 -9.66 -18.63
CA ARG A 2 64.36 -9.89 -17.24
C ARG A 2 63.12 -9.06 -16.84
N ASN A 3 62.99 -7.83 -17.34
CA ASN A 3 61.86 -6.95 -17.01
C ASN A 3 60.59 -7.25 -17.84
N LEU A 4 60.72 -8.02 -18.93
CA LEU A 4 59.59 -8.36 -19.80
C LEU A 4 58.70 -9.45 -19.19
N LEU A 5 59.29 -10.37 -18.41
CA LEU A 5 58.57 -11.40 -17.65
C LEU A 5 57.70 -10.83 -16.53
N PHE A 6 58.16 -9.76 -15.87
CA PHE A 6 57.38 -9.08 -14.83
C PHE A 6 56.13 -8.37 -15.37
N LEU A 7 56.21 -7.81 -16.59
CA LEU A 7 55.07 -7.15 -17.23
C LEU A 7 53.95 -8.14 -17.57
N PHE A 8 54.32 -9.36 -17.97
CA PHE A 8 53.35 -10.41 -18.34
C PHE A 8 52.55 -10.92 -17.13
N PHE A 9 53.15 -10.91 -15.94
CA PHE A 9 52.52 -11.35 -14.70
C PHE A 9 51.44 -10.38 -14.19
N ILE A 10 51.59 -9.08 -14.48
CA ILE A 10 50.62 -8.04 -14.09
C ILE A 10 49.38 -8.06 -15.01
N ILE A 11 49.54 -8.48 -16.27
CA ILE A 11 48.44 -8.57 -17.25
C ILE A 11 47.59 -9.83 -17.03
N SER A 12 48.12 -10.85 -16.34
CA SER A 12 47.44 -12.12 -16.04
C SER A 12 46.59 -12.08 -14.76
N GLN A 13 46.02 -10.93 -14.40
CA GLN A 13 45.06 -10.88 -13.30
C GLN A 13 43.71 -11.47 -13.77
N PRO A 14 43.13 -12.43 -13.03
CA PRO A 14 41.82 -12.96 -13.37
C PRO A 14 40.77 -11.83 -13.26
N ALA A 15 40.12 -11.52 -14.38
CA ALA A 15 39.00 -10.60 -14.39
C ALA A 15 37.80 -11.27 -13.71
N PHE A 16 37.36 -10.74 -12.57
CA PHE A 16 36.08 -11.14 -11.97
C PHE A 16 34.95 -10.57 -12.84
N ALA A 17 34.32 -11.44 -13.63
CA ALA A 17 33.14 -11.08 -14.40
C ALA A 17 31.98 -10.67 -13.47
N GLN A 18 31.20 -9.67 -13.89
CA GLN A 18 30.02 -9.20 -13.17
C GLN A 18 28.97 -10.31 -13.14
N LYS A 19 28.39 -10.58 -11.96
CA LYS A 19 27.24 -11.50 -11.86
C LYS A 19 26.08 -10.94 -12.67
N LYS A 20 25.63 -11.70 -13.67
CA LYS A 20 24.49 -11.35 -14.51
C LYS A 20 23.21 -11.30 -13.66
N PHE A 21 22.53 -10.15 -13.65
CA PHE A 21 21.25 -9.98 -12.97
C PHE A 21 20.10 -10.19 -13.97
N PRO A 22 19.01 -10.87 -13.60
CA PRO A 22 18.77 -11.49 -12.29
C PRO A 22 19.40 -12.89 -12.21
N ASP A 23 20.03 -13.17 -11.07
CA ASP A 23 20.43 -14.53 -10.70
C ASP A 23 19.16 -15.37 -10.51
N ASN A 24 19.09 -16.56 -11.13
CA ASN A 24 17.97 -17.49 -11.01
C ASN A 24 17.60 -17.77 -9.54
N LYS A 25 18.59 -17.74 -8.64
CA LYS A 25 18.36 -17.89 -7.20
C LYS A 25 17.57 -16.73 -6.61
N VAL A 26 17.88 -15.50 -7.00
CA VAL A 26 17.17 -14.29 -6.55
C VAL A 26 15.73 -14.33 -7.04
N LEU A 27 15.51 -14.65 -8.32
CA LEU A 27 14.16 -14.73 -8.88
C LEU A 27 13.31 -15.83 -8.19
N LYS A 28 13.91 -16.99 -7.92
CA LYS A 28 13.25 -18.08 -7.18
C LYS A 28 12.85 -17.66 -5.77
N ASN A 29 13.78 -17.04 -5.03
CA ASN A 29 13.51 -16.58 -3.66
C ASN A 29 12.41 -15.51 -3.65
N LEU A 30 12.49 -14.54 -4.57
CA LEU A 30 11.47 -13.52 -4.73
C LEU A 30 10.09 -14.14 -4.95
N LYS A 31 9.98 -15.08 -5.89
CA LYS A 31 8.72 -15.78 -6.17
C LYS A 31 8.19 -16.50 -4.93
N GLN A 32 9.04 -17.15 -4.15
CA GLN A 32 8.63 -17.80 -2.89
C GLN A 32 8.06 -16.82 -1.87
N HIS A 33 8.68 -15.64 -1.71
CA HIS A 33 8.20 -14.61 -0.80
C HIS A 33 6.85 -14.04 -1.25
N VAL A 34 6.73 -13.68 -2.53
CA VAL A 34 5.49 -13.13 -3.10
C VAL A 34 4.35 -14.14 -2.98
N VAL A 35 4.59 -15.41 -3.34
CA VAL A 35 3.57 -16.47 -3.24
C VAL A 35 3.08 -16.61 -1.80
N TYR A 36 3.98 -16.61 -0.81
CA TYR A 36 3.55 -16.72 0.59
C TYR A 36 2.76 -15.48 1.05
N LEU A 37 3.22 -14.28 0.72
CA LEU A 37 2.63 -13.02 1.23
C LEU A 37 1.32 -12.63 0.54
N ALA A 38 1.00 -13.26 -0.59
CA ALA A 38 -0.25 -13.11 -1.33
C ALA A 38 -1.13 -14.37 -1.24
N ASP A 39 -0.80 -15.31 -0.36
CA ASP A 39 -1.53 -16.56 -0.17
C ASP A 39 -2.85 -16.31 0.58
N ASP A 40 -3.91 -17.02 0.17
CA ASP A 40 -5.25 -16.93 0.76
C ASP A 40 -5.24 -17.20 2.27
N LYS A 41 -4.27 -17.96 2.80
CA LYS A 41 -4.13 -18.19 4.25
C LYS A 41 -3.90 -16.93 5.08
N LEU A 42 -3.49 -15.82 4.44
CA LEU A 42 -3.38 -14.53 5.13
C LEU A 42 -4.75 -13.82 5.18
N GLU A 43 -5.70 -14.18 4.31
CA GLU A 43 -7.03 -13.55 4.21
C GLU A 43 -6.99 -12.03 3.97
N GLY A 44 -5.82 -11.51 3.54
CA GLY A 44 -5.52 -10.09 3.44
C GLY A 44 -4.42 -9.65 4.40
N ARG A 45 -4.00 -8.38 4.31
CA ARG A 45 -2.93 -7.81 5.16
C ARG A 45 -3.25 -6.38 5.60
N ARG A 46 -4.54 -6.10 5.85
CA ARG A 46 -4.97 -4.81 6.38
C ARG A 46 -4.36 -4.60 7.76
N THR A 47 -4.01 -3.36 8.11
CA THR A 47 -3.49 -3.00 9.42
C THR A 47 -4.40 -3.53 10.55
N GLY A 48 -3.80 -4.11 11.57
CA GLY A 48 -4.50 -4.71 12.71
C GLY A 48 -5.11 -6.10 12.45
N SER A 49 -5.09 -6.61 11.22
CA SER A 49 -5.68 -7.91 10.89
C SER A 49 -4.81 -9.10 11.31
N ALA A 50 -5.41 -10.29 11.43
CA ALA A 50 -4.67 -11.53 11.68
C ALA A 50 -3.64 -11.83 10.56
N GLY A 51 -4.00 -11.53 9.32
CA GLY A 51 -3.12 -11.69 8.15
C GLY A 51 -1.89 -10.79 8.17
N GLU A 52 -2.04 -9.55 8.65
CA GLU A 52 -0.89 -8.65 8.86
C GLU A 52 0.08 -9.26 9.87
N LYS A 53 -0.41 -9.78 11.01
CA LYS A 53 0.44 -10.41 12.02
C LYS A 53 1.22 -11.62 11.45
N LEU A 54 0.55 -12.46 10.67
CA LEU A 54 1.21 -13.59 9.99
C LEU A 54 2.28 -13.13 8.99
N ALA A 55 2.04 -12.03 8.29
CA ALA A 55 3.02 -11.43 7.39
C ALA A 55 4.23 -10.86 8.14
N ALA A 56 4.00 -10.14 9.23
CA ALA A 56 5.05 -9.58 10.09
C ALA A 56 5.94 -10.69 10.68
N ASP A 57 5.33 -11.78 11.15
CA ASP A 57 6.05 -12.96 11.65
C ASP A 57 6.87 -13.64 10.55
N TYR A 58 6.31 -13.75 9.34
CA TYR A 58 7.02 -14.30 8.19
C TYR A 58 8.25 -13.47 7.85
N ILE A 59 8.10 -12.16 7.71
CA ILE A 59 9.19 -11.24 7.35
C ILE A 59 10.28 -11.29 8.43
N THR A 60 9.90 -11.26 9.70
CA THR A 60 10.82 -11.40 10.84
C THR A 60 11.63 -12.69 10.75
N LYS A 61 10.99 -13.82 10.42
CA LYS A 61 11.68 -15.11 10.22
C LYS A 61 12.65 -15.07 9.03
N GLN A 62 12.30 -14.40 7.94
CA GLN A 62 13.21 -14.27 6.78
C GLN A 62 14.41 -13.38 7.11
N PHE A 63 14.23 -12.28 7.84
CA PHE A 63 15.34 -11.44 8.28
C PHE A 63 16.31 -12.18 9.20
N LYS A 64 15.79 -12.92 10.19
CA LYS A 64 16.62 -13.79 11.04
C LYS A 64 17.43 -14.79 10.21
N LYS A 65 16.79 -15.46 9.24
CA LYS A 65 17.48 -16.41 8.33
C LYS A 65 18.55 -15.76 7.46
N ALA A 66 18.35 -14.49 7.10
CA ALA A 66 19.31 -13.73 6.30
C ALA A 66 20.44 -13.12 7.14
N GLY A 67 20.41 -13.26 8.48
CA GLY A 67 21.37 -12.62 9.38
C GLY A 67 21.16 -11.11 9.56
N VAL A 68 19.99 -10.60 9.17
CA VAL A 68 19.62 -9.19 9.36
C VAL A 68 19.14 -9.03 10.80
N GLY A 69 19.83 -8.19 11.56
CA GLY A 69 19.47 -7.87 12.94
C GLY A 69 18.25 -6.95 13.05
N PRO A 70 17.66 -6.85 14.25
CA PRO A 70 16.63 -5.86 14.55
C PRO A 70 17.17 -4.43 14.39
N TYR A 71 16.26 -3.49 14.14
CA TYR A 71 16.59 -2.07 14.13
C TYR A 71 16.39 -1.46 15.52
N ASN A 72 17.43 -0.81 16.03
CA ASN A 72 17.43 -0.01 17.27
C ASN A 72 16.99 -0.78 18.53
N GLY A 73 17.81 -1.76 18.95
CA GLY A 73 17.58 -2.59 20.13
C GLY A 73 17.48 -4.08 19.76
N ASP A 74 16.70 -4.84 20.53
CA ASP A 74 16.62 -6.30 20.39
C ASP A 74 15.33 -6.79 19.68
N ALA A 75 14.45 -5.87 19.27
CA ALA A 75 13.14 -6.19 18.70
C ALA A 75 13.05 -5.91 17.19
N TYR A 76 12.49 -6.87 16.44
CA TYR A 76 12.26 -6.72 14.99
C TYR A 76 11.02 -5.88 14.67
N LEU A 77 10.06 -5.83 15.59
CA LEU A 77 8.79 -5.14 15.42
C LEU A 77 8.78 -3.84 16.22
N GLN A 78 8.29 -2.77 15.61
CA GLN A 78 8.09 -1.47 16.24
C GLN A 78 6.60 -1.15 16.23
N PRO A 79 5.92 -1.23 17.38
CA PRO A 79 4.51 -0.91 17.46
C PRO A 79 4.29 0.60 17.33
N PHE A 80 3.25 0.98 16.61
CA PHE A 80 2.75 2.34 16.54
C PHE A 80 1.23 2.32 16.43
N THR A 81 0.59 3.39 16.86
CA THR A 81 -0.87 3.51 16.78
C THR A 81 -1.26 3.97 15.39
N VAL A 82 -2.22 3.27 14.78
CA VAL A 82 -2.84 3.67 13.53
C VAL A 82 -4.28 4.03 13.83
N ASN A 83 -4.69 5.22 13.42
CA ASN A 83 -6.10 5.60 13.40
C ASN A 83 -6.72 5.02 12.12
N ASP A 84 -7.14 3.77 12.20
CA ASP A 84 -7.70 3.04 11.05
C ASP A 84 -9.15 3.49 10.82
N GLY A 85 -9.33 4.34 9.80
CA GLY A 85 -10.62 4.86 9.39
C GLY A 85 -11.18 5.97 10.28
N ARG A 86 -12.07 6.78 9.71
CA ARG A 86 -13.00 7.62 10.49
C ARG A 86 -14.31 6.86 10.59
N LEU A 87 -14.81 6.70 11.81
CA LEU A 87 -16.17 6.22 12.02
C LEU A 87 -17.13 7.35 11.62
N ILE A 88 -18.19 7.01 10.91
CA ILE A 88 -19.32 7.92 10.71
C ILE A 88 -19.88 8.20 12.10
N ALA A 89 -19.89 9.47 12.51
CA ALA A 89 -20.37 9.85 13.83
C ALA A 89 -21.84 9.46 13.98
N GLU A 90 -22.23 8.98 15.17
CA GLU A 90 -23.64 8.73 15.50
C GLU A 90 -24.46 10.00 15.26
N GLY A 91 -25.59 9.87 14.55
CA GLY A 91 -26.42 11.01 14.15
C GLY A 91 -26.05 11.69 12.84
N SER A 92 -25.04 11.19 12.10
CA SER A 92 -24.79 11.64 10.73
C SER A 92 -26.02 11.35 9.86
N SER A 93 -26.58 12.37 9.23
CA SER A 93 -27.74 12.27 8.35
C SER A 93 -27.54 13.17 7.14
N LEU A 94 -28.10 12.75 6.00
CA LEU A 94 -28.18 13.54 4.78
C LEU A 94 -29.64 13.57 4.35
N ILE A 95 -30.17 14.78 4.14
CA ILE A 95 -31.55 15.00 3.71
C ILE A 95 -31.50 15.69 2.35
N ILE A 96 -32.21 15.15 1.38
CA ILE A 96 -32.36 15.74 0.05
C ILE A 96 -33.85 15.95 -0.19
N GLY A 97 -34.28 17.21 -0.22
CA GLY A 97 -35.71 17.54 -0.27
C GLY A 97 -36.45 17.06 0.98
N SER A 98 -37.42 16.16 0.81
CA SER A 98 -38.16 15.52 1.91
C SER A 98 -37.53 14.21 2.40
N ASP A 99 -36.52 13.70 1.70
CA ASP A 99 -36.06 12.33 1.86
C ASP A 99 -34.82 12.29 2.74
N THR A 100 -34.94 11.59 3.88
CA THR A 100 -33.82 11.30 4.76
C THR A 100 -33.13 10.02 4.28
N LEU A 101 -31.88 10.15 3.84
CA LEU A 101 -31.07 9.03 3.38
C LEU A 101 -30.57 8.19 4.56
N LYS A 102 -30.55 6.88 4.37
CA LYS A 102 -29.97 5.94 5.33
C LYS A 102 -28.45 5.88 5.18
N GLN A 103 -27.75 5.38 6.20
CA GLN A 103 -26.29 5.26 6.19
C GLN A 103 -25.75 4.31 5.11
N GLU A 104 -26.58 3.44 4.53
CA GLU A 104 -26.20 2.60 3.40
C GLU A 104 -26.28 3.34 2.05
N GLU A 105 -26.96 4.49 2.01
CA GLU A 105 -27.22 5.29 0.80
C GLU A 105 -26.25 6.46 0.66
N PHE A 106 -25.53 6.82 1.72
CA PHE A 106 -24.48 7.83 1.69
C PHE A 106 -23.36 7.48 2.67
N PHE A 107 -22.14 7.94 2.38
CA PHE A 107 -21.04 7.88 3.32
C PHE A 107 -20.21 9.17 3.24
N PRO A 108 -19.85 9.78 4.38
CA PRO A 108 -18.89 10.88 4.39
C PRO A 108 -17.51 10.38 3.99
N LEU A 109 -16.73 11.23 3.33
CA LEU A 109 -15.37 10.90 2.94
C LEU A 109 -14.47 10.86 4.17
N GLY A 110 -13.43 10.03 4.14
CA GLY A 110 -12.52 9.79 5.27
C GLY A 110 -11.73 11.03 5.72
N TYR A 111 -11.80 12.14 5.00
CA TYR A 111 -11.17 13.43 5.31
C TYR A 111 -12.19 14.55 5.60
N SER A 112 -13.49 14.26 5.57
CA SER A 112 -14.52 15.26 5.90
C SER A 112 -14.45 15.67 7.37
N GLY A 113 -14.63 16.97 7.63
CA GLY A 113 -14.83 17.49 8.98
C GLY A 113 -16.25 17.20 9.49
N SER A 114 -16.44 17.21 10.81
CA SER A 114 -17.77 17.17 11.41
C SER A 114 -18.43 18.54 11.36
N GLY A 115 -19.68 18.62 10.91
CA GLY A 115 -20.41 19.88 10.83
C GLY A 115 -21.85 19.69 10.38
N TYR A 116 -22.57 20.80 10.31
CA TYR A 116 -23.92 20.90 9.74
C TYR A 116 -23.88 21.87 8.57
N ALA A 117 -24.54 21.50 7.47
CA ALA A 117 -24.72 22.35 6.31
C ALA A 117 -26.15 22.19 5.79
N ASP A 118 -26.75 23.30 5.41
CA ASP A 118 -28.07 23.39 4.80
C ASP A 118 -28.00 24.46 3.72
N ALA A 119 -28.34 24.09 2.48
CA ALA A 119 -28.41 25.02 1.37
C ALA A 119 -29.30 24.47 0.26
N GLU A 120 -29.78 25.40 -0.58
CA GLU A 120 -30.45 25.04 -1.82
C GLU A 120 -29.47 24.42 -2.82
N LEU A 121 -30.00 23.49 -3.62
CA LEU A 121 -29.30 22.88 -4.74
C LEU A 121 -28.82 23.96 -5.71
N ASN A 122 -27.55 23.93 -6.10
CA ASN A 122 -26.92 24.91 -7.02
C ASN A 122 -26.75 26.33 -6.43
N SER A 123 -26.68 26.46 -5.11
CA SER A 123 -26.18 27.69 -4.49
C SER A 123 -24.65 27.73 -4.51
N ASP A 124 -24.05 28.91 -4.31
CA ASP A 124 -22.59 29.13 -4.27
C ASP A 124 -21.86 28.37 -3.12
N LYS A 125 -22.58 27.56 -2.34
CA LYS A 125 -22.11 26.91 -1.10
C LYS A 125 -22.08 25.38 -1.18
N ILE A 126 -22.95 24.75 -1.96
CA ILE A 126 -23.03 23.29 -2.08
C ILE A 126 -22.96 22.90 -3.55
N PHE A 127 -21.91 22.16 -3.89
CA PHE A 127 -21.68 21.63 -5.24
C PHE A 127 -22.11 20.15 -5.27
N LEU A 128 -22.83 19.78 -6.33
CA LEU A 128 -23.17 18.40 -6.63
C LEU A 128 -22.44 17.96 -7.88
N PHE A 129 -21.65 16.91 -7.73
CA PHE A 129 -20.92 16.29 -8.82
C PHE A 129 -21.59 14.96 -9.14
N ASP A 130 -22.07 14.83 -10.38
CA ASP A 130 -22.54 13.54 -10.87
C ASP A 130 -21.35 12.64 -11.17
N LEU A 131 -21.22 11.57 -10.40
CA LEU A 131 -20.15 10.58 -10.52
C LEU A 131 -20.61 9.29 -11.20
N ALA A 132 -21.89 9.19 -11.60
CA ALA A 132 -22.46 7.93 -12.09
C ALA A 132 -21.77 7.43 -13.36
N SER A 133 -21.54 8.31 -14.33
CA SER A 133 -20.82 8.00 -15.57
C SER A 133 -19.37 7.60 -15.29
N THR A 134 -18.66 8.39 -14.47
CA THR A 134 -17.28 8.13 -14.07
C THR A 134 -17.13 6.77 -13.40
N LEU A 135 -18.02 6.43 -12.47
CA LEU A 135 -18.00 5.13 -11.79
C LEU A 135 -18.30 3.98 -12.75
N ALA A 136 -19.29 4.14 -13.63
CA ALA A 136 -19.64 3.13 -14.62
C ALA A 136 -18.49 2.84 -15.60
N GLU A 137 -17.74 3.86 -16.02
CA GLU A 137 -16.61 3.69 -16.94
C GLU A 137 -15.37 3.08 -16.27
N ASN A 138 -15.21 3.25 -14.96
CA ASN A 138 -14.00 2.87 -14.23
C ASN A 138 -14.19 1.68 -13.27
N HIS A 139 -15.37 1.07 -13.22
CA HIS A 139 -15.68 -0.07 -12.33
C HIS A 139 -14.72 -1.26 -12.46
N SER A 140 -14.11 -1.45 -13.64
CA SER A 140 -13.18 -2.54 -13.91
C SER A 140 -11.70 -2.18 -13.67
N LYS A 141 -11.40 -0.95 -13.25
CA LYS A 141 -10.02 -0.47 -13.06
C LYS A 141 -9.60 -0.59 -11.59
N PRO A 142 -8.70 -1.53 -11.24
CA PRO A 142 -8.32 -1.79 -9.85
C PRO A 142 -7.49 -0.67 -9.19
N HIS A 143 -7.07 0.32 -9.98
CA HIS A 143 -6.31 1.49 -9.53
C HIS A 143 -7.04 2.81 -9.79
N PHE A 144 -8.35 2.77 -10.05
CA PHE A 144 -9.12 3.99 -10.20
C PHE A 144 -9.22 4.71 -8.85
N ASP A 145 -8.69 5.93 -8.82
CA ASP A 145 -8.68 6.79 -7.65
C ASP A 145 -9.84 7.78 -7.73
N LEU A 146 -10.98 7.39 -7.13
CA LEU A 146 -12.17 8.22 -7.08
C LEU A 146 -11.94 9.50 -6.27
N GLU A 147 -11.15 9.43 -5.19
CA GLU A 147 -10.89 10.57 -4.30
C GLU A 147 -10.17 11.67 -5.06
N LYS A 148 -9.17 11.30 -5.87
CA LYS A 148 -8.49 12.25 -6.75
C LYS A 148 -9.45 12.94 -7.72
N VAL A 149 -10.34 12.19 -8.36
CA VAL A 149 -11.31 12.78 -9.30
C VAL A 149 -12.24 13.78 -8.60
N ILE A 150 -12.67 13.48 -7.38
CA ILE A 150 -13.52 14.39 -6.59
C ILE A 150 -12.75 15.65 -6.18
N LEU A 151 -11.45 15.54 -5.86
CA LEU A 151 -10.62 16.69 -5.44
C LEU A 151 -10.24 17.62 -6.60
N ASP A 152 -10.16 17.09 -7.82
CA ASP A 152 -9.80 17.84 -9.03
C ASP A 152 -11.03 18.46 -9.74
N ALA A 153 -12.26 18.17 -9.28
CA ALA A 153 -13.53 18.64 -9.85
C ALA A 153 -13.95 20.03 -9.33
#